data_AF-A0ABC8TLY0-F1
#
_entry.id   AF-A0ABC8TLY0-F1
#
_cell.length_a   1.000
_cell.length_b   1.000
_cell.length_c   1.000
_cell.angle_alpha   90.00
_cell.angle_beta   90.00
_cell.angle_gamma   90.00
#
_symmetry.space_group_name_H-M   'P 1'
#
loop_
_entity.id
_entity.type
_entity.pdbx_description
1 polymer ?
#
loop_
_entity_poly.entity_id
_entity_poly.type
_entity_poly.pdbx_seq_one_letter_code
_entity_poly.pdbx_strand_id
1 'polypeptide(L)' 'MYLEGGTGQPQNLGSNFSMWMLLERVRFTLDGLECNKIGVSYEAFNGQPDFCSAPFWSCLHNQLWNFWDVSTSNRNL' A
#
# COMPACT_ATOMS: atom_id res chain seq x y z
N MET A 1 -25.01 -7.35 2.78
CA MET A 1 -24.32 -8.10 1.72
C MET A 1 -22.93 -8.39 2.24
N TYR A 2 -22.64 -9.62 2.65
CA TYR A 2 -21.32 -10.01 3.12
C TYR A 2 -20.50 -10.40 1.90
N LEU A 3 -19.36 -9.71 1.68
CA LEU A 3 -18.38 -10.15 0.70
C LEU A 3 -17.67 -11.36 1.29
N GLU A 4 -18.18 -12.55 1.00
CA GLU A 4 -17.49 -13.81 1.31
C GLU A 4 -16.23 -13.89 0.44
N GLY A 5 -15.06 -13.92 1.07
CA GLY A 5 -13.80 -14.13 0.37
C GLY A 5 -13.78 -15.52 -0.28
N GLY A 6 -13.27 -15.61 -1.51
CA GLY A 6 -13.06 -16.88 -2.21
C GLY A 6 -12.08 -17.79 -1.48
N THR A 7 -11.99 -19.05 -1.92
CA THR A 7 -11.10 -20.06 -1.34
C THR A 7 -9.65 -19.55 -1.26
N GLY A 8 -9.12 -19.42 -0.04
CA GLY A 8 -7.78 -18.87 0.22
C GLY A 8 -7.73 -17.40 0.67
N GLN A 9 -8.86 -16.70 0.72
CA GLN A 9 -8.96 -15.36 1.30
C GLN A 9 -9.41 -15.42 2.77
N PRO A 10 -8.99 -14.45 3.62
CA PRO A 10 -9.43 -14.39 5.00
C PRO A 10 -10.96 -14.25 5.06
N GLN A 11 -11.62 -15.16 5.76
CA GLN A 11 -13.09 -15.15 5.95
C GLN A 11 -13.57 -13.93 6.75
N ASN A 12 -12.67 -13.33 7.54
CA ASN A 12 -12.90 -12.09 8.25
C ASN A 12 -11.73 -11.14 7.97
N LEU A 13 -11.97 -10.17 7.08
CA LEU A 13 -11.04 -9.11 6.73
C LEU A 13 -11.17 -7.89 7.67
N GLY A 14 -11.82 -8.07 8.84
CA GLY A 14 -12.23 -7.01 9.75
C GLY A 14 -13.61 -6.45 9.41
N SER A 15 -14.36 -6.05 10.44
CA SER A 15 -15.74 -5.55 10.30
C SER A 15 -15.86 -4.08 9.91
N ASN A 16 -14.76 -3.32 9.98
CA ASN A 16 -14.75 -1.91 9.62
C ASN A 16 -14.49 -1.72 8.11
N PHE A 17 -15.55 -1.85 7.31
CA PHE A 17 -15.50 -1.64 5.86
C PHE A 17 -14.98 -0.26 5.47
N SER A 18 -15.08 0.73 6.36
CA SER A 18 -14.54 2.06 6.09
C SER A 18 -13.07 1.99 5.74
N MET A 19 -12.30 1.07 6.35
CA MET A 19 -10.86 0.86 6.16
C MET A 19 -10.50 0.09 4.89
N TRP A 20 -11.48 -0.51 4.21
CA TRP A 20 -11.23 -1.29 3.02
C TRP A 20 -11.03 -0.38 1.82
N MET A 21 -10.03 -0.70 1.00
CA MET A 21 -9.68 0.08 -0.19
C MET A 21 -9.63 -0.82 -1.42
N LEU A 22 -10.20 -0.35 -2.52
CA LEU A 22 -10.01 -0.91 -3.85
C LEU A 22 -8.96 -0.07 -4.58
N LEU A 23 -7.79 -0.67 -4.82
CA LEU A 23 -6.65 -0.01 -5.44
C LEU A 23 -6.23 -0.77 -6.70
N GLU A 24 -5.80 -0.03 -7.71
CA GLU A 24 -5.32 -0.63 -8.97
C GLU A 24 -4.08 -1.49 -8.73
N ARG A 25 -4.02 -2.65 -9.41
CA ARG A 25 -2.92 -3.63 -9.26
C ARG A 25 -1.53 -3.03 -9.50
N VAL A 26 -1.41 -2.05 -10.39
CA VAL A 26 -0.14 -1.39 -10.73
C VAL A 26 0.49 -0.62 -9.56
N ARG A 27 -0.28 -0.35 -8.49
CA ARG A 27 0.18 0.35 -7.28
C ARG A 27 0.95 -0.57 -6.32
N PHE A 28 0.98 -1.88 -6.59
CA PHE A 28 1.60 -2.89 -5.74
C PHE A 28 2.89 -3.43 -6.36
N THR A 29 3.85 -3.78 -5.49
CA THR A 29 4.99 -4.66 -5.81
C THR A 29 4.77 -5.95 -5.03
N LEU A 30 4.68 -7.08 -5.76
CA LEU A 30 4.40 -8.38 -5.14
C LEU A 30 5.67 -9.16 -4.81
N ASP A 31 6.77 -8.83 -5.48
CA ASP A 31 8.12 -9.30 -5.18
C ASP A 31 8.85 -8.39 -4.19
N GLY A 32 8.34 -7.18 -3.95
CA GLY A 32 8.91 -6.23 -3.01
C GLY A 32 10.15 -5.50 -3.52
N LEU A 33 10.46 -5.60 -4.83
CA LEU A 33 11.67 -5.07 -5.45
C LEU A 33 11.50 -3.66 -6.03
N GLU A 34 10.26 -3.16 -6.12
CA GLU A 34 9.99 -1.83 -6.65
C GLU A 34 9.73 -0.81 -5.52
N CYS A 35 10.53 0.25 -5.52
CA CYS A 35 10.32 1.41 -4.64
C CYS A 35 9.00 2.14 -4.92
N ASN A 36 8.51 2.87 -3.92
CA ASN A 36 7.33 3.74 -4.03
C ASN A 36 6.06 3.02 -4.50
N LYS A 37 5.94 1.74 -4.16
CA LYS A 37 4.76 0.90 -4.34
C LYS A 37 4.37 0.24 -3.02
N ILE A 38 3.11 -0.16 -2.93
CA ILE A 38 2.59 -0.90 -1.79
C ILE A 38 3.25 -2.29 -1.77
N GLY A 39 3.90 -2.64 -0.65
CA GLY A 39 4.61 -3.90 -0.50
C GLY A 39 6.13 -3.82 -0.67
N VAL A 40 6.70 -2.60 -0.77
CA VAL A 40 8.15 -2.40 -0.84
C VAL A 40 8.88 -3.10 0.31
N SER A 41 9.99 -3.77 0.00
CA SER A 41 10.75 -4.57 0.97
C SER A 41 12.06 -3.90 1.40
N TYR A 42 12.74 -4.51 2.38
CA TYR A 42 14.09 -4.10 2.79
C TYR A 42 15.10 -4.15 1.65
N GLU A 43 14.98 -5.09 0.72
CA GLU A 43 15.91 -5.23 -0.40
C GLU A 43 15.82 -4.03 -1.35
N ALA A 44 14.60 -3.63 -1.73
CA ALA A 44 14.37 -2.42 -2.52
C ALA A 44 14.85 -1.16 -1.80
N PHE A 45 14.56 -1.04 -0.50
CA PHE A 45 14.96 0.13 0.28
C PHE A 45 16.49 0.25 0.39
N ASN A 46 17.18 -0.83 0.72
CA ASN A 46 18.64 -0.85 0.84
C ASN A 46 19.34 -0.68 -0.53
N GLY A 47 18.72 -1.18 -1.60
CA GLY A 47 19.26 -1.16 -2.96
C GLY A 47 18.91 0.09 -3.79
N GLN A 48 18.22 1.08 -3.22
CA GLN A 48 17.85 2.29 -3.97
C GLN A 48 19.11 3.06 -4.45
N PRO A 49 19.06 3.67 -5.64
CA PRO A 49 20.17 4.45 -6.16
C PRO A 49 20.48 5.63 -5.24
N ASP A 50 21.76 5.98 -5.14
CA ASP A 50 22.22 7.17 -4.41
C ASP A 50 21.77 7.20 -2.94
N PHE A 51 21.62 6.04 -2.28
CA PHE A 51 21.02 5.87 -0.95
C PHE A 51 21.40 6.96 0.07
N CYS A 52 22.70 7.25 0.24
CA CYS A 52 23.17 8.21 1.24
C CYS A 52 22.90 9.69 0.89
N SER A 53 22.65 9.98 -0.39
CA SER A 53 22.30 11.32 -0.89
C SER A 53 20.82 11.45 -1.27
N ALA A 54 20.07 10.36 -1.26
CA ALA A 54 18.65 10.36 -1.51
C ALA A 54 17.93 11.14 -0.38
N PRO A 55 16.83 11.86 -0.69
CA PRO A 55 16.05 12.55 0.33
C PRO A 55 15.52 11.58 1.38
N PHE A 56 15.37 12.07 2.61
CA PHE A 56 14.67 11.33 3.66
C PHE A 56 13.29 10.88 3.16
N TRP A 57 12.88 9.65 3.53
CA TRP A 57 11.66 8.96 3.04
C TRP A 57 11.67 8.48 1.58
N SER A 58 12.79 8.56 0.87
CA SER A 58 12.90 7.94 -0.45
C SER A 58 12.55 6.45 -0.41
N CYS A 59 12.02 5.94 -1.52
CA CYS A 59 11.54 4.56 -1.71
C CYS A 59 10.28 4.17 -0.91
N LEU A 60 9.83 4.98 0.05
CA LEU A 60 8.72 4.67 0.96
C LEU A 60 7.44 5.46 0.66
N HIS A 61 7.30 6.04 -0.54
CA HIS A 61 6.08 6.74 -0.95
C HIS A 61 4.98 5.79 -1.43
N ASN A 62 3.74 6.29 -1.58
CA ASN A 62 2.58 5.57 -2.10
C ASN A 62 2.24 4.28 -1.34
N GLN A 63 2.25 4.35 -0.02
CA GLN A 63 1.85 3.27 0.86
C GLN A 63 0.35 3.33 1.15
N LEU A 64 -0.19 2.30 1.81
CA LEU A 64 -1.62 2.19 2.14
C LEU A 64 -2.15 3.45 2.86
N TRP A 65 -1.38 3.98 3.80
CA TRP A 65 -1.76 5.18 4.57
C TRP A 65 -1.88 6.43 3.68
N ASN A 66 -1.06 6.56 2.63
CA ASN A 66 -1.16 7.69 1.71
C ASN A 66 -2.50 7.69 0.96
N PHE A 67 -2.93 6.52 0.48
CA PHE A 67 -4.23 6.39 -0.19
C PHE A 67 -5.40 6.55 0.76
N TRP A 68 -5.25 6.05 1.99
CA TRP A 68 -6.23 6.20 3.05
C TRP A 68 -6.48 7.67 3.41
N ASP A 69 -5.40 8.44 3.59
CA ASP A 69 -5.48 9.85 3.96
C ASP A 69 -6.19 10.66 2.88
N VAL A 70 -5.84 10.47 1.61
CA VAL A 70 -6.53 11.11 0.48
C VAL A 70 -8.00 10.74 0.42
N SER A 71 -8.34 9.46 0.60
CA SER A 71 -9.74 9.02 0.65
C SER A 71 -10.51 9.67 1.79
N THR A 72 -9.88 9.86 2.95
CA THR A 72 -10.50 10.46 4.12
C THR A 72 -10.66 11.97 3.95
N SER A 73 -9.67 12.66 3.38
CA SER A 73 -9.79 14.07 3.01
C SER A 73 -10.92 14.31 2.01
N ASN A 74 -11.05 13.45 0.99
CA ASN A 74 -12.12 13.56 0.00
C ASN A 74 -13.51 13.26 0.56
N ARG A 75 -13.63 12.47 1.64
CA ARG A 75 -14.91 12.23 2.32
C ARG A 75 -15.42 13.44 3.11
N ASN A 76 -14.56 14.42 3.39
CA ASN A 76 -14.89 15.62 4.16
C ASN A 76 -15.21 16.84 3.27
N LEU A 77 -15.35 16.63 1.96
CA LEU A 77 -15.83 17.60 0.97
C LEU A 77 -17.24 17.21 0.51
#